data_AF-A0A0J8RUV3-F1
#
_entry.id   AF-A0A0J8RUV3-F1
#
_cell.length_a   1.000
_cell.length_b   1.000
_cell.length_c   1.000
_cell.angle_alpha   90.00
_cell.angle_beta   90.00
_cell.angle_gamma   90.00
#
_symmetry.space_group_name_H-M   'P 1'
#
loop_
_entity.id
_entity.type
_entity.pdbx_description
1 polymer ?
#
loop_
_entity_poly.entity_id
_entity_poly.type
_entity_poly.pdbx_seq_one_letter_code
_entity_poly.pdbx_strand_id
1 'polypeptide(L)'
;MYSVSGTDDGPNEAGYIMMRAAGGGTILGGCYQRHNYESQPDPNLAIRIMKRCVALCPELVGKDANGNQRGIEALDIVRHGVGLRPLREGGPRVERDNIGGVSVIHNYGHGGFGYQASFGTCADAVALVEKALDEKKRRARL
;
A
#
# COMPACT_ATOMS: atom_id res chain seq x y z
N MET A 1 -11.93 -3.44 -9.41
CA MET A 1 -10.91 -3.80 -8.39
C MET A 1 -11.34 -5.14 -7.81
N TYR A 2 -10.49 -6.16 -7.93
CA TYR A 2 -10.71 -7.44 -7.26
C TYR A 2 -9.77 -7.50 -6.06
N SER A 3 -10.30 -7.83 -4.88
CA SER A 3 -9.53 -8.03 -3.64
C SER A 3 -10.11 -9.23 -2.89
N VAL A 4 -9.26 -10.17 -2.52
CA VAL A 4 -9.64 -11.32 -1.68
C VAL A 4 -8.73 -11.41 -0.47
N SER A 5 -9.34 -11.51 0.71
CA SER A 5 -8.64 -11.68 2.00
C SER A 5 -8.70 -13.16 2.37
N GLY A 6 -7.65 -13.90 2.00
CA GLY A 6 -7.60 -15.36 2.09
C GLY A 6 -7.14 -15.93 0.76
N THR A 7 -6.11 -16.77 0.80
CA THR A 7 -5.63 -17.50 -0.37
C THR A 7 -5.37 -18.94 0.07
N ASP A 8 -5.52 -19.90 -0.85
CA ASP A 8 -5.24 -21.31 -0.58
C ASP A 8 -3.73 -21.59 -0.39
N ASP A 9 -2.88 -20.61 -0.69
CA ASP A 9 -1.42 -20.72 -0.57
C ASP A 9 -0.94 -20.58 0.87
N GLY A 10 -1.26 -19.46 1.54
CA GLY A 10 -0.75 -19.21 2.88
C GLY A 10 -1.40 -18.01 3.59
N PRO A 11 -1.32 -17.97 4.93
CA PRO A 11 -2.05 -16.99 5.75
C PRO A 11 -1.55 -15.55 5.58
N ASN A 12 -0.34 -15.37 5.04
CA ASN A 12 0.28 -14.06 4.81
C ASN A 12 0.28 -13.67 3.31
N GLU A 13 -0.43 -14.43 2.47
CA GLU A 13 -0.60 -14.13 1.05
C GLU A 13 -1.99 -13.56 0.80
N ALA A 14 -2.06 -12.63 -0.16
CA ALA A 14 -3.29 -11.93 -0.52
C ALA A 14 -3.44 -11.89 -2.05
N GLY A 15 -4.63 -11.54 -2.53
CA GLY A 15 -4.91 -11.35 -3.95
C GLY A 15 -5.50 -9.97 -4.21
N TYR A 16 -4.88 -9.17 -5.08
CA TYR A 16 -5.50 -7.97 -5.63
C TYR A 16 -4.99 -7.65 -7.03
N ILE A 17 -5.86 -7.02 -7.83
CA ILE A 17 -5.56 -6.55 -9.19
C ILE A 17 -6.02 -5.10 -9.32
N MET A 18 -5.10 -4.19 -9.66
CA MET A 18 -5.43 -2.79 -9.97
C MET A 18 -4.71 -2.30 -11.22
N MET A 19 -5.45 -1.71 -12.16
CA MET A 19 -4.87 -1.02 -13.30
C MET A 19 -4.64 0.44 -12.96
N ARG A 20 -3.41 0.93 -13.15
CA ARG A 20 -3.09 2.35 -12.97
C ARG A 20 -3.66 3.17 -14.12
N ALA A 21 -4.04 4.41 -13.82
CA ALA A 21 -4.53 5.35 -14.83
C ALA A 21 -3.47 5.64 -15.91
N ALA A 22 -3.92 6.19 -17.05
CA ALA A 22 -3.08 6.67 -18.14
C ALA A 22 -2.03 5.65 -18.64
N GLY A 23 -2.39 4.36 -18.67
CA GLY A 23 -1.50 3.31 -19.15
C GLY A 23 -0.32 3.00 -18.22
N GLY A 24 -0.39 3.37 -16.94
CA GLY A 24 0.70 3.16 -15.96
C GLY A 24 0.97 1.69 -15.58
N GLY A 25 0.35 0.73 -16.26
CA GLY A 25 0.45 -0.71 -16.02
C GLY A 25 -0.53 -1.24 -14.97
N THR A 26 -0.62 -2.57 -14.91
CA THR A 26 -1.46 -3.29 -13.95
C THR A 26 -0.60 -3.85 -12.82
N ILE A 27 -1.00 -3.59 -11.58
CA ILE A 27 -0.37 -4.16 -10.39
C ILE A 27 -1.11 -5.44 -10.01
N LEU A 28 -0.35 -6.52 -9.99
CA LEU A 28 -0.75 -7.82 -9.44
C LEU A 28 -0.13 -7.94 -8.05
N GLY A 29 -0.95 -8.24 -7.05
CA GLY A 29 -0.49 -8.50 -5.70
C GLY A 29 -1.27 -9.62 -5.02
N GLY A 30 -0.88 -10.06 -3.83
CA GLY A 30 0.30 -9.62 -3.10
C GLY A 30 0.54 -10.47 -1.86
N CYS A 31 1.16 -9.86 -0.85
CA CYS A 31 1.37 -10.46 0.46
C CYS A 31 1.21 -9.40 1.57
N TYR A 32 1.06 -9.91 2.80
CA TYR A 32 1.06 -9.14 4.03
C TYR A 32 1.91 -9.87 5.08
N GLN A 33 3.23 -9.65 5.03
CA GLN A 33 4.21 -10.34 5.89
C GLN A 33 4.71 -9.39 6.99
N ARG A 34 4.11 -9.47 8.19
CA ARG A 34 4.54 -8.65 9.34
C ARG A 34 5.96 -9.02 9.76
N HIS A 35 6.75 -8.00 10.13
CA HIS A 35 8.15 -8.13 10.58
C HIS A 35 9.13 -8.73 9.55
N ASN A 36 8.74 -8.82 8.27
CA ASN A 36 9.64 -9.16 7.18
C ASN A 36 10.20 -7.89 6.54
N TYR A 37 11.52 -7.74 6.53
CA TYR A 37 12.25 -6.59 5.97
C TYR A 37 13.04 -6.95 4.71
N GLU A 38 12.82 -8.14 4.15
CA GLU A 38 13.43 -8.53 2.88
C GLU A 38 13.02 -7.52 1.78
N SER A 39 14.02 -7.05 1.06
CA SER A 39 13.91 -6.04 0.00
C SER A 39 13.84 -6.68 -1.38
N GLN A 40 14.32 -7.92 -1.51
CA GLN A 40 14.40 -8.62 -2.78
C GLN A 40 13.09 -9.36 -3.09
N PRO A 41 12.61 -9.31 -4.34
CA PRO A 41 11.48 -10.14 -4.76
C PRO A 41 11.80 -11.64 -4.63
N ASP A 42 10.95 -12.38 -3.93
CA ASP A 42 10.99 -13.85 -3.94
C ASP A 42 10.35 -14.38 -5.24
N PRO A 43 11.11 -15.09 -6.11
CA PRO A 43 10.57 -15.64 -7.35
C PRO A 43 9.39 -16.60 -7.15
N ASN A 44 9.40 -17.37 -6.06
CA ASN A 44 8.32 -18.33 -5.78
C ASN A 44 7.03 -17.59 -5.42
N LEU A 45 7.13 -16.55 -4.58
CA LEU A 45 5.99 -15.70 -4.25
C LEU A 45 5.46 -14.97 -5.49
N ALA A 46 6.34 -14.47 -6.35
CA ALA A 46 5.95 -13.82 -7.60
C ALA A 46 5.12 -14.75 -8.49
N ILE A 47 5.55 -16.01 -8.66
CA ILE A 47 4.80 -17.03 -9.42
C ILE A 47 3.43 -17.27 -8.81
N ARG A 48 3.32 -17.40 -7.48
CA ARG A 48 2.04 -17.62 -6.81
C ARG A 48 1.09 -16.43 -6.96
N ILE A 49 1.59 -15.20 -6.83
CA ILE A 49 0.81 -13.97 -7.08
C ILE A 49 0.23 -13.97 -8.50
N MET A 50 1.06 -14.25 -9.51
CA MET A 50 0.62 -14.27 -10.91
C MET A 50 -0.44 -15.35 -11.15
N LYS A 51 -0.23 -16.57 -10.62
CA LYS A 51 -1.20 -17.68 -10.73
C LYS A 51 -2.55 -17.30 -10.13
N ARG A 52 -2.58 -16.73 -8.92
CA ARG A 52 -3.82 -16.26 -8.28
C ARG A 52 -4.52 -15.18 -9.08
N CYS A 53 -3.78 -14.20 -9.59
CA CYS A 53 -4.37 -13.10 -10.34
C CYS A 53 -4.97 -13.59 -11.67
N VAL A 54 -4.28 -14.47 -12.40
CA VAL A 54 -4.82 -15.07 -13.63
C VAL A 54 -6.03 -15.96 -13.35
N ALA A 55 -6.04 -16.71 -12.24
CA ALA A 55 -7.22 -17.48 -11.84
C ALA A 55 -8.41 -16.58 -11.48
N LEU A 56 -8.15 -15.42 -10.85
CA LEU A 56 -9.18 -14.47 -10.44
C LEU A 56 -9.72 -13.63 -11.61
N CYS A 57 -8.87 -13.28 -12.57
CA CYS A 57 -9.22 -12.52 -13.77
C CYS A 57 -8.52 -13.13 -14.99
N PRO A 58 -9.10 -14.18 -15.59
CA PRO A 58 -8.53 -14.87 -16.75
C PRO A 58 -8.34 -13.97 -17.99
N GLU A 59 -9.07 -12.85 -18.05
CA GLU A 59 -8.96 -11.84 -19.09
C GLU A 59 -7.59 -11.14 -19.12
N LEU A 60 -6.81 -11.20 -18.03
CA LEU A 60 -5.44 -10.68 -17.99
C LEU A 60 -4.53 -11.29 -19.06
N VAL A 61 -4.80 -12.52 -19.45
CA VAL A 61 -3.99 -13.29 -20.41
C VAL A 61 -4.77 -13.73 -21.64
N GLY A 62 -6.10 -13.67 -21.56
CA GLY A 62 -7.00 -14.06 -22.65
C GLY A 62 -6.89 -15.54 -23.00
N LYS A 63 -7.35 -15.88 -24.20
CA LYS A 63 -7.30 -17.22 -24.77
C LYS A 63 -6.29 -17.30 -25.90
N ASP A 64 -5.77 -18.51 -26.15
CA ASP A 64 -4.92 -18.78 -27.32
C ASP A 64 -5.75 -18.85 -28.62
N ALA A 65 -5.06 -19.06 -29.75
CA ALA A 65 -5.72 -19.18 -31.06
C ALA A 65 -6.70 -20.36 -31.17
N ASN A 66 -6.57 -21.36 -30.29
CA ASN A 66 -7.42 -22.54 -30.23
C ASN A 66 -8.56 -22.39 -29.20
N GLY A 67 -8.66 -21.23 -28.52
CA GLY A 67 -9.67 -20.96 -27.51
C GLY A 67 -9.35 -21.49 -26.11
N ASN A 68 -8.14 -22.01 -25.87
CA ASN A 68 -7.71 -22.46 -24.53
C ASN A 68 -7.30 -21.27 -23.67
N GLN A 69 -7.53 -21.37 -22.37
CA GLN A 69 -7.09 -20.37 -21.41
C GLN A 69 -5.57 -20.34 -21.34
N ARG A 70 -4.96 -19.15 -21.51
CA ARG A 70 -3.51 -18.96 -21.35
C ARG A 70 -3.14 -18.91 -19.87
N GLY A 71 -1.90 -19.27 -19.55
CA GLY A 71 -1.36 -19.23 -18.20
C GLY A 71 -0.55 -17.96 -17.91
N ILE A 72 0.23 -18.00 -16.84
CA ILE A 72 1.06 -16.87 -16.39
C ILE A 72 2.15 -16.48 -17.39
N GLU A 73 2.54 -17.37 -18.29
CA GLU A 73 3.53 -17.15 -19.35
C GLU A 73 3.08 -16.11 -20.39
N ALA A 74 1.79 -15.80 -20.42
CA ALA A 74 1.21 -14.80 -21.30
C ALA A 74 1.24 -13.37 -20.72
N LEU A 75 1.62 -13.21 -19.45
CA LEU A 75 1.77 -11.89 -18.82
C LEU A 75 3.03 -11.20 -19.35
N ASP A 76 2.87 -9.99 -19.88
CA ASP A 76 4.00 -9.12 -20.21
C ASP A 76 4.48 -8.38 -18.95
N ILE A 77 5.47 -8.98 -18.28
CA ILE A 77 5.94 -8.51 -16.97
C ILE A 77 6.90 -7.33 -17.15
N VAL A 78 6.47 -6.16 -16.68
CA VAL A 78 7.32 -4.95 -16.68
C VAL A 78 8.44 -5.06 -15.63
N ARG A 79 8.12 -5.46 -14.39
CA ARG A 79 9.09 -5.66 -13.29
C ARG A 79 8.45 -6.35 -12.09
N HIS A 80 9.29 -6.86 -11.19
CA HIS A 80 8.91 -7.20 -9.82
C HIS A 80 9.26 -6.06 -8.85
N GLY A 81 8.56 -5.96 -7.72
CA GLY A 81 8.83 -4.94 -6.72
C GLY A 81 8.34 -5.33 -5.33
N VAL A 82 9.10 -4.91 -4.32
CA VAL A 82 8.80 -5.11 -2.90
C VAL A 82 8.72 -3.74 -2.22
N GLY A 83 7.76 -3.58 -1.32
CA GLY A 83 7.58 -2.37 -0.52
C GLY A 83 7.19 -2.71 0.91
N LEU A 84 7.75 -1.98 1.86
CA LEU A 84 7.48 -2.15 3.29
C LEU A 84 6.39 -1.18 3.73
N ARG A 85 5.27 -1.72 4.20
CA ARG A 85 4.16 -0.92 4.74
C ARG A 85 4.56 -0.38 6.12
N PRO A 86 4.52 0.94 6.36
CA PRO A 86 4.89 1.53 7.66
C PRO A 86 3.74 1.36 8.67
N LEU A 87 3.47 0.13 9.08
CA LEU A 87 2.43 -0.19 10.05
C LEU A 87 2.87 0.24 11.44
N ARG A 88 1.95 0.82 12.21
CA ARG A 88 2.12 1.11 13.63
C ARG A 88 1.01 0.44 14.44
N GLU A 89 1.37 -0.20 15.54
CA GLU A 89 0.39 -0.69 16.52
C GLU A 89 -0.44 0.47 17.09
N GLY A 90 -1.76 0.30 17.12
CA GLY A 90 -2.67 1.39 17.48
C GLY A 90 -2.93 2.41 16.35
N GLY A 91 -2.56 2.11 15.10
CA GLY A 91 -2.92 2.91 13.92
C GLY A 91 -1.99 4.08 13.60
N PRO A 92 -2.38 5.01 12.72
CA PRO A 92 -1.59 6.20 12.42
C PRO A 92 -1.47 7.11 13.64
N ARG A 93 -0.30 7.71 13.86
CA ARG A 93 -0.08 8.75 14.86
C ARG A 93 -0.24 10.12 14.20
N VAL A 94 -1.35 10.80 14.50
CA VAL A 94 -1.63 12.18 14.08
C VAL A 94 -1.86 13.03 15.33
N GLU A 95 -0.79 13.59 15.86
CA GLU A 95 -0.82 14.32 17.13
C GLU A 95 0.30 15.35 17.22
N ARG A 96 0.18 16.26 18.19
CA ARG A 96 1.21 17.25 18.51
C ARG A 96 2.06 16.81 19.70
N ASP A 97 3.36 17.01 19.56
CA ASP A 97 4.36 16.83 20.60
C ASP A 97 5.20 18.10 20.77
N ASN A 98 6.00 18.17 21.82
CA ASN A 98 6.99 19.22 22.07
C ASN A 98 8.36 18.60 22.33
N ILE A 99 9.25 18.70 21.35
CA ILE A 99 10.58 18.12 21.40
C ILE A 99 11.59 19.27 21.40
N GLY A 100 12.33 19.43 22.50
CA GLY A 100 13.35 20.48 22.62
C GLY A 100 12.80 21.91 22.51
N GLY A 101 11.56 22.15 22.94
CA GLY A 101 10.89 23.46 22.82
C GLY A 101 10.27 23.72 21.45
N VAL A 102 10.36 22.77 20.52
CA VAL A 102 9.79 22.87 19.17
C VAL A 102 8.52 22.02 19.11
N SER A 103 7.43 22.61 18.60
CA SER A 103 6.21 21.85 18.32
C SER A 103 6.43 20.92 17.13
N VAL A 104 6.22 19.63 17.33
CA VAL A 104 6.35 18.58 16.31
C VAL A 104 4.97 17.99 16.05
N ILE A 105 4.53 17.98 14.80
CA ILE A 105 3.28 17.31 14.40
C ILE A 105 3.64 15.98 13.76
N HIS A 106 3.23 14.89 14.40
CA HIS A 106 3.38 13.56 13.86
C HIS A 106 2.28 13.29 12.84
N ASN A 107 2.62 12.64 11.73
CA ASN A 107 1.67 12.11 10.75
C ASN A 107 2.30 10.89 10.07
N TYR A 108 2.36 9.76 10.78
CA TYR A 108 2.99 8.52 10.29
C TYR A 108 2.26 7.26 10.79
N GLY A 109 2.62 6.09 10.26
CA GLY A 109 2.09 4.80 10.74
C GLY A 109 0.88 4.27 9.96
N HIS A 110 0.68 4.70 8.72
CA HIS A 110 -0.50 4.39 7.91
C HIS A 110 -0.54 2.97 7.30
N GLY A 111 0.46 2.13 7.56
CA GLY A 111 0.47 0.75 7.07
C GLY A 111 0.16 0.63 5.57
N GLY A 112 -0.87 -0.15 5.23
CA GLY A 112 -1.29 -0.39 3.84
C GLY A 112 -2.27 0.62 3.25
N PHE A 113 -2.69 1.64 3.99
CA PHE A 113 -3.81 2.51 3.63
C PHE A 113 -3.44 4.00 3.54
N GLY A 114 -2.14 4.33 3.46
CA GLY A 114 -1.67 5.72 3.42
C GLY A 114 -2.29 6.56 2.29
N TYR A 115 -2.42 6.01 1.08
CA TYR A 115 -3.06 6.72 -0.03
C TYR A 115 -4.53 7.03 0.22
N GLN A 116 -5.33 6.04 0.64
CA GLN A 116 -6.77 6.24 0.86
C GLN A 116 -7.09 7.12 2.08
N ALA A 117 -6.20 7.19 3.08
CA ALA A 117 -6.37 8.04 4.27
C ALA A 117 -5.63 9.39 4.18
N SER A 118 -4.94 9.65 3.06
CA SER A 118 -4.01 10.78 2.92
C SER A 118 -4.66 12.13 3.19
N PHE A 119 -5.77 12.46 2.52
CA PHE A 119 -6.44 13.74 2.67
C PHE A 119 -6.96 13.98 4.09
N GLY A 120 -7.60 12.96 4.69
CA GLY A 120 -8.14 13.08 6.06
C GLY A 120 -7.04 13.32 7.08
N THR A 121 -6.01 12.47 7.08
CA THR A 121 -4.89 12.62 8.02
C THR A 121 -4.06 13.89 7.78
N CYS A 122 -4.01 14.39 6.54
CA CYS A 122 -3.40 15.68 6.23
C CYS A 122 -4.21 16.84 6.81
N ALA A 123 -5.54 16.84 6.66
CA ALA A 123 -6.40 17.87 7.23
C ALA A 123 -6.27 17.95 8.77
N ASP A 124 -6.25 16.79 9.43
CA ASP A 124 -6.04 16.71 10.89
C ASP A 124 -4.67 17.28 11.30
N ALA A 125 -3.61 16.92 10.56
CA ALA A 125 -2.27 17.44 10.81
C ALA A 125 -2.19 18.96 10.61
N VAL A 126 -2.83 19.51 9.55
CA VAL A 126 -2.88 20.95 9.29
C VAL A 126 -3.57 21.69 10.43
N ALA A 127 -4.71 21.19 10.93
CA ALA A 127 -5.41 21.79 12.06
C ALA A 127 -4.52 21.85 13.32
N LEU A 128 -3.70 20.82 13.57
CA LEU A 128 -2.74 20.82 14.68
C LEU A 128 -1.61 21.84 14.48
N VAL A 129 -1.12 22.01 13.25
CA VAL A 129 -0.13 23.04 12.89
C VAL A 129 -0.69 24.44 13.14
N GLU A 130 -1.89 24.74 12.65
CA GLU A 130 -2.53 26.05 12.81
C GLU A 130 -2.70 26.40 14.29
N LYS A 131 -3.20 25.46 15.09
CA LYS A 131 -3.33 25.63 16.55
C LYS A 131 -1.98 25.92 17.21
N ALA A 132 -0.93 25.19 16.83
CA ALA A 132 0.41 25.40 17.39
C ALA A 132 0.99 26.79 17.05
N LEU A 133 0.75 27.26 15.82
CA LEU A 133 1.21 28.58 15.38
C LEU A 133 0.47 29.71 16.11
N ASP A 134 -0.83 29.58 16.32
CA ASP A 134 -1.61 30.60 17.01
C ASP A 134 -1.28 30.72 18.49
N GLU A 135 -1.01 29.60 19.17
CA GLU A 135 -0.49 29.61 20.54
C GLU A 135 0.88 30.31 20.63
N LYS A 136 1.77 30.10 19.66
CA LYS A 136 3.08 30.75 19.62
C LYS A 136 2.95 32.26 19.42
N LYS A 137 2.05 32.72 18.54
CA LYS A 137 1.77 34.16 18.35
C LYS A 137 1.27 34.82 19.64
N ARG A 138 0.40 34.14 20.40
CA ARG A 138 -0.11 34.65 21.68
C ARG A 138 1.01 34.80 22.72
N ARG A 139 1.93 33.83 22.81
CA ARG A 139 3.09 33.91 23.72
C ARG A 139 4.06 35.04 23.37
N ALA A 140 4.24 35.35 22.09
CA ALA A 140 5.16 36.41 21.66
C ALA A 140 4.61 37.85 21.85
N ARG A 141 3.34 38.00 22.24
CA ARG A 141 2.67 39.29 22.46
C ARG A 141 2.61 39.70 23.94
N LEU A 142 3.07 38.85 24.85
CA LEU A 142 3.21 39.11 26.29
C LEU A 142 4.69 39.40 26.59
#